data_AF-A0A373C4C2-F1
#
_entry.id   AF-A0A373C4C2-F1
#
_cell.length_a   1.000
_cell.length_b   1.000
_cell.length_c   1.000
_cell.angle_alpha   90.00
_cell.angle_beta   90.00
_cell.angle_gamma   90.00
#
_symmetry.space_group_name_H-M   'P 1'
#
loop_
_entity.id
_entity.type
_entity.pdbx_description
1 polymer ?
#
loop_
_entity_poly.entity_id
_entity_poly.type
_entity_poly.pdbx_seq_one_letter_code
_entity_poly.pdbx_strand_id
1 'polypeptide(L)'
;MSKNLYIDLHVIQTLPPSCVNRDDTGSPKTAIYGGVTRARVSSQSWKRAMRLMFADMYTEKEKGIRTKKIVDLLAKKISELDSEIQSTEKLAKKVLEAAGIKLTEKNGKVETGALFFISAKQIEKLAEKAIAHPDGKFEKEDKKELQEALKNYPSVDLALFGRMVADEPSLNYDAAAQVAHAISTHAVHNEYDYFTAVDDCTSEDNSGAGHLGTVEYNSSTLYRYATVNAAELVRYLGEDTPKAVRNFAEAFITSMPTGKQNTFANRTRPDAVYVTVRRDQPVNMAGAFEKPVITKGGYVEQSIKSLIDYAKESYEDYVNEPEMAFAVGRELEPLAATMNLTKLLDELEKQVLNDLEEVKE
;
A
#
# COMPACT_ATOMS: atom_id res chain seq x y z
N MET A 1 20.27 5.90 -20.79
CA MET A 1 19.63 6.38 -19.54
C MET A 1 18.23 5.78 -19.54
N SER A 2 17.80 5.12 -18.46
CA SER A 2 16.44 4.60 -18.37
C SER A 2 15.48 5.77 -18.60
N LYS A 3 14.63 5.69 -19.63
CA LYS A 3 13.54 6.64 -19.80
C LYS A 3 12.66 6.48 -18.56
N ASN A 4 12.41 7.55 -17.84
CA ASN A 4 11.50 7.53 -16.70
C ASN A 4 10.11 7.07 -17.18
N LEU A 5 9.39 6.35 -16.33
CA LEU A 5 8.01 5.94 -16.59
C LEU A 5 7.25 5.94 -15.27
N TYR A 6 6.44 6.97 -15.07
CA TYR A 6 5.63 7.20 -13.88
C TYR A 6 4.15 7.05 -14.21
N ILE A 7 3.45 6.33 -13.34
CA ILE A 7 1.99 6.18 -13.41
C ILE A 7 1.41 6.85 -12.18
N ASP A 8 0.85 8.04 -12.36
CA ASP A 8 0.22 8.81 -11.29
C ASP A 8 -1.28 8.49 -11.22
N LEU A 9 -1.78 8.26 -10.00
CA LEU A 9 -3.19 8.00 -9.71
C LEU A 9 -3.74 9.08 -8.78
N HIS A 10 -4.71 9.83 -9.28
CA HIS A 10 -5.45 10.85 -8.56
C HIS A 10 -6.87 10.38 -8.35
N VAL A 11 -7.32 10.33 -7.09
CA VAL A 11 -8.64 9.79 -6.76
C VAL A 11 -9.38 10.76 -5.85
N ILE A 12 -10.60 11.13 -6.25
CA ILE A 12 -11.57 11.82 -5.41
C ILE A 12 -12.60 10.79 -4.94
N GLN A 13 -12.72 10.63 -3.62
CA GLN A 13 -13.61 9.64 -3.03
C GLN A 13 -14.33 10.21 -1.80
N THR A 14 -15.66 10.18 -1.84
CA THR A 14 -16.48 10.55 -0.68
C THR A 14 -16.59 9.40 0.31
N LEU A 15 -16.40 9.71 1.59
CA LEU A 15 -16.66 8.82 2.71
C LEU A 15 -17.86 9.35 3.51
N PRO A 16 -18.86 8.50 3.80
CA PRO A 16 -19.95 8.87 4.70
C PRO A 16 -19.43 9.05 6.13
N PRO A 17 -20.28 9.52 7.08
CA PRO A 17 -19.95 9.54 8.50
C PRO A 17 -19.27 8.24 8.93
N SER A 18 -17.99 8.31 9.29
CA SER A 18 -17.19 7.13 9.60
C SER A 18 -15.87 7.43 10.33
N CYS A 19 -15.21 6.35 10.78
CA CYS A 19 -13.90 6.41 11.42
C CYS A 19 -12.95 5.35 10.80
N VAL A 20 -12.68 5.50 9.49
CA VAL A 20 -11.83 4.56 8.70
C VAL A 20 -10.42 4.41 9.23
N ASN A 21 -9.86 5.46 9.85
CA ASN A 21 -8.52 5.46 10.41
C ASN A 21 -8.43 6.39 11.62
N ARG A 22 -8.10 5.80 12.76
CA ARG A 22 -8.06 6.47 14.07
C ARG A 22 -6.67 6.52 14.69
N ASP A 23 -6.48 7.47 15.60
CA ASP A 23 -5.32 7.55 16.47
C ASP A 23 -5.47 6.63 17.69
N ASP A 24 -4.60 6.82 18.68
CA ASP A 24 -4.54 6.09 19.95
C ASP A 24 -5.67 6.44 20.90
N THR A 25 -6.30 7.62 20.78
CA THR A 25 -7.50 8.00 21.56
C THR A 25 -8.79 7.49 20.93
N GLY A 26 -8.73 6.98 19.70
CA GLY A 26 -9.87 6.43 18.98
C GLY A 26 -10.55 7.44 18.05
N SER A 27 -10.02 8.66 17.96
CA SER A 27 -10.55 9.74 17.14
C SER A 27 -10.08 9.62 15.69
N PRO A 28 -10.88 10.04 14.68
CA PRO A 28 -10.45 10.07 13.29
C PRO A 28 -9.17 10.90 13.15
N LYS A 29 -8.17 10.36 12.45
CA LYS A 29 -6.94 11.10 12.21
C LYS A 29 -7.22 12.35 11.38
N THR A 30 -6.61 13.46 11.78
CA THR A 30 -6.67 14.74 11.07
C THR A 30 -5.28 15.24 10.67
N ALA A 31 -5.24 16.32 9.90
CA ALA A 31 -4.06 17.14 9.62
C ALA A 31 -4.47 18.60 9.36
N ILE A 32 -3.55 19.54 9.54
CA ILE A 32 -3.74 20.93 9.12
C ILE A 32 -3.18 21.08 7.69
N TYR A 33 -4.00 21.59 6.77
CA TYR A 33 -3.58 21.91 5.40
C TYR A 33 -4.38 23.11 4.87
N GLY A 34 -3.66 24.13 4.40
CA GLY A 34 -4.27 25.42 4.02
C GLY A 34 -4.94 26.14 5.17
N GLY A 35 -4.36 26.06 6.37
CA GLY A 35 -4.87 26.73 7.56
C GLY A 35 -6.12 26.12 8.21
N VAL A 36 -6.66 25.01 7.69
CA VAL A 36 -7.86 24.36 8.26
C VAL A 36 -7.62 22.88 8.57
N THR A 37 -8.41 22.34 9.49
CA THR A 37 -8.42 20.91 9.84
C THR A 37 -9.02 20.08 8.70
N ARG A 38 -8.27 19.07 8.25
CA ARG A 38 -8.65 18.09 7.23
C ARG A 38 -8.77 16.71 7.83
N ALA A 39 -9.71 15.92 7.33
CA ALA A 39 -9.68 14.48 7.59
C ALA A 39 -8.43 13.91 6.93
N ARG A 40 -7.76 12.96 7.59
CA ARG A 40 -6.55 12.32 7.07
C ARG A 40 -6.66 10.81 7.23
N VAL A 41 -6.52 10.08 6.12
CA VAL A 41 -6.32 8.63 6.15
C VAL A 41 -4.86 8.33 5.85
N SER A 42 -4.21 7.66 6.78
CA SER A 42 -2.78 7.42 6.70
C SER A 42 -2.39 6.48 5.55
N SER A 43 -1.24 6.76 4.91
CA SER A 43 -0.76 5.98 3.77
C SER A 43 -0.57 4.50 4.14
N GLN A 44 -0.13 4.20 5.37
CA GLN A 44 0.01 2.82 5.87
C GLN A 44 -1.33 2.08 5.98
N SER A 45 -2.42 2.78 6.27
CA SER A 45 -3.76 2.19 6.33
C SER A 45 -4.19 1.73 4.94
N TRP A 46 -3.99 2.60 3.95
CA TRP A 46 -4.25 2.30 2.54
C TRP A 46 -3.33 1.22 1.97
N LYS A 47 -2.01 1.31 2.19
CA LYS A 47 -1.06 0.26 1.80
C LYS A 47 -1.37 -1.09 2.44
N ARG A 48 -1.95 -1.12 3.66
CA ARG A 48 -2.42 -2.38 4.27
C ARG A 48 -3.65 -2.90 3.54
N ALA A 49 -4.65 -2.06 3.26
CA ALA A 49 -5.85 -2.47 2.52
C ALA A 49 -5.50 -3.03 1.14
N MET A 50 -4.60 -2.35 0.40
CA MET A 50 -4.10 -2.83 -0.89
C MET A 50 -3.41 -4.18 -0.79
N ARG A 51 -2.51 -4.37 0.19
CA ARG A 51 -1.80 -5.65 0.37
C ARG A 51 -2.73 -6.81 0.74
N LEU A 52 -3.81 -6.55 1.47
CA LEU A 52 -4.81 -7.59 1.73
C LEU A 52 -5.51 -7.99 0.43
N MET A 53 -5.82 -7.04 -0.44
CA MET A 53 -6.40 -7.34 -1.76
C MET A 53 -5.40 -8.05 -2.69
N PHE A 54 -4.10 -7.73 -2.58
CA PHE A 54 -3.05 -8.48 -3.29
C PHE A 54 -3.04 -9.96 -2.93
N ALA A 55 -3.54 -10.35 -1.74
CA ALA A 55 -3.68 -11.75 -1.37
C ALA A 55 -4.57 -12.54 -2.34
N ASP A 56 -5.57 -11.88 -2.91
CA ASP A 56 -6.53 -12.47 -3.85
C ASP A 56 -6.11 -12.30 -5.32
N MET A 57 -5.20 -11.35 -5.60
CA MET A 57 -4.71 -11.04 -6.97
C MET A 57 -3.47 -11.85 -7.37
N TYR A 58 -2.71 -12.34 -6.40
CA TYR A 58 -1.41 -12.98 -6.61
C TYR A 58 -1.33 -14.33 -5.91
N THR A 59 -0.59 -15.25 -6.52
CA THR A 59 -0.28 -16.55 -5.92
C THR A 59 0.65 -16.40 -4.71
N GLU A 60 0.71 -17.40 -3.84
CA GLU A 60 1.63 -17.42 -2.68
C GLU A 60 3.10 -17.21 -3.09
N LYS A 61 3.49 -17.56 -4.32
CA LYS A 61 4.85 -17.39 -4.83
C LYS A 61 5.17 -15.94 -5.24
N GLU A 62 4.16 -15.18 -5.65
CA GLU A 62 4.29 -13.78 -6.10
C GLU A 62 4.18 -12.79 -4.93
N LYS A 63 3.66 -13.22 -3.77
CA LYS A 63 3.42 -12.40 -2.58
C LYS A 63 4.56 -12.47 -1.57
N GLY A 64 4.68 -11.41 -0.79
CA GLY A 64 5.60 -11.31 0.33
C GLY A 64 4.88 -11.56 1.66
N ILE A 65 5.65 -12.02 2.64
CA ILE A 65 5.18 -12.29 3.99
C ILE A 65 5.89 -11.32 4.95
N ARG A 66 5.11 -10.59 5.76
CA ARG A 66 5.63 -9.77 6.85
C ARG A 66 5.47 -10.50 8.17
N THR A 67 6.57 -10.95 8.75
CA THR A 67 6.54 -11.71 10.00
C THR A 67 7.78 -11.45 10.84
N LYS A 68 7.69 -11.75 12.14
CA LYS A 68 8.85 -11.91 13.01
C LYS A 68 9.34 -13.36 13.08
N LYS A 69 8.51 -14.30 12.63
CA LYS A 69 8.72 -15.75 12.70
C LYS A 69 9.33 -16.31 11.41
N ILE A 70 10.38 -15.67 10.90
CA ILE A 70 11.04 -16.13 9.67
C ILE A 70 11.72 -17.48 9.91
N VAL A 71 12.24 -17.70 11.12
CA VAL A 71 12.85 -18.99 11.52
C VAL A 71 11.88 -20.14 11.28
N ASP A 72 10.63 -20.01 11.76
CA ASP A 72 9.59 -21.02 11.56
C ASP A 72 9.27 -21.25 10.07
N LEU A 73 9.17 -20.16 9.29
CA LEU A 73 8.89 -20.25 7.85
C LEU A 73 10.03 -20.96 7.10
N LEU A 74 11.27 -20.61 7.40
CA LEU A 74 12.44 -21.20 6.75
C LEU A 74 12.63 -22.65 7.19
N ALA A 75 12.48 -22.96 8.48
CA ALA A 75 12.57 -24.33 8.99
C ALA A 75 11.52 -25.25 8.36
N LYS A 76 10.29 -24.75 8.21
CA LYS A 76 9.22 -25.47 7.50
C LYS A 76 9.61 -25.73 6.04
N LYS A 77 10.11 -24.72 5.32
CA LYS A 77 10.51 -24.87 3.92
C LYS A 77 11.70 -25.81 3.74
N ILE A 78 12.67 -25.79 4.65
CA ILE A 78 13.78 -26.77 4.68
C ILE A 78 13.23 -28.17 4.84
N SER A 79 12.33 -28.40 5.81
CA SER A 79 11.72 -29.71 6.06
C SER A 79 10.88 -30.23 4.89
N GLU A 80 10.26 -29.34 4.12
CA GLU A 80 9.50 -29.69 2.90
C GLU A 80 10.42 -30.10 1.74
N LEU A 81 11.62 -29.51 1.66
CA LEU A 81 12.59 -29.80 0.61
C LEU A 81 13.48 -31.00 0.93
N ASP A 82 13.82 -31.19 2.20
CA ASP A 82 14.61 -32.32 2.70
C ASP A 82 14.08 -32.77 4.06
N SER A 83 13.43 -33.94 4.08
CA SER A 83 12.83 -34.54 5.27
C SER A 83 13.83 -35.28 6.16
N GLU A 84 15.08 -35.47 5.72
CA GLU A 84 16.12 -36.15 6.48
C GLU A 84 16.79 -35.23 7.51
N ILE A 85 16.69 -33.91 7.31
CA ILE A 85 17.24 -32.90 8.23
C ILE A 85 16.38 -32.82 9.49
N GLN A 86 16.81 -33.48 10.57
CA GLN A 86 16.07 -33.47 11.85
C GLN A 86 16.13 -32.14 12.61
N SER A 87 17.13 -31.29 12.36
CA SER A 87 17.37 -30.03 13.09
C SER A 87 17.14 -28.78 12.23
N THR A 88 16.04 -28.74 11.47
CA THR A 88 15.71 -27.63 10.55
C THR A 88 15.65 -26.26 11.23
N GLU A 89 15.14 -26.18 12.46
CA GLU A 89 15.07 -24.91 13.20
C GLU A 89 16.47 -24.36 13.55
N LYS A 90 17.40 -25.22 13.96
CA LYS A 90 18.79 -24.81 14.25
C LYS A 90 19.50 -24.36 12.98
N LEU A 91 19.28 -25.08 11.87
CA LEU A 91 19.86 -24.74 10.58
C LEU A 91 19.30 -23.41 10.06
N ALA A 92 17.99 -23.20 10.15
CA ALA A 92 17.33 -21.94 9.80
C ALA A 92 17.90 -20.74 10.58
N LYS A 93 18.15 -20.89 11.89
CA LYS A 93 18.79 -19.84 12.71
C LYS A 93 20.17 -19.47 12.16
N LYS A 94 21.02 -20.47 11.93
CA LYS A 94 22.37 -20.26 11.40
C LYS A 94 22.36 -19.59 10.03
N VAL A 95 21.44 -19.97 9.14
CA VAL A 95 21.29 -19.35 7.80
C VAL A 95 20.90 -17.88 7.92
N LEU A 96 19.94 -17.55 8.76
CA LEU A 96 19.49 -16.16 8.95
C LEU A 96 20.56 -15.28 9.59
N GLU A 97 21.28 -15.79 10.58
CA GLU A 97 22.43 -15.11 11.19
C GLU A 97 23.57 -14.92 10.17
N ALA A 98 23.85 -15.93 9.35
CA ALA A 98 24.83 -15.85 8.26
C ALA A 98 24.45 -14.81 7.20
N ALA A 99 23.14 -14.64 6.95
CA ALA A 99 22.60 -13.61 6.06
C ALA A 99 22.62 -12.19 6.66
N GLY A 100 23.04 -12.03 7.93
CA GLY A 100 23.11 -10.74 8.63
C GLY A 100 21.83 -10.33 9.37
N ILE A 101 20.86 -11.25 9.51
CA ILE A 101 19.60 -10.97 10.22
C ILE A 101 19.78 -11.29 11.70
N LYS A 102 19.60 -10.29 12.57
CA LYS A 102 19.66 -10.48 14.02
C LYS A 102 18.38 -11.15 14.54
N LEU A 103 18.57 -12.20 15.34
CA LEU A 103 17.52 -12.94 16.01
C LEU A 103 17.47 -12.59 17.50
N THR A 104 16.28 -12.70 18.08
CA THR A 104 16.00 -12.44 19.49
C THR A 104 15.14 -13.57 20.04
N GLU A 105 15.30 -13.92 21.31
CA GLU A 105 14.44 -14.90 21.97
C GLU A 105 13.36 -14.20 22.78
N LYS A 106 12.10 -14.56 22.53
CA LYS A 106 10.95 -14.06 23.30
C LYS A 106 10.02 -15.21 23.60
N ASN A 107 9.69 -15.43 24.87
CA ASN A 107 8.81 -16.50 25.35
C ASN A 107 9.23 -17.91 24.84
N GLY A 108 10.53 -18.19 24.80
CA GLY A 108 11.07 -19.48 24.34
C GLY A 108 10.98 -19.72 22.83
N LYS A 109 10.63 -18.70 22.03
CA LYS A 109 10.63 -18.74 20.56
C LYS A 109 11.65 -17.75 20.01
N VAL A 110 12.34 -18.17 18.94
CA VAL A 110 13.34 -17.33 18.26
C VAL A 110 12.65 -16.57 17.13
N GLU A 111 12.68 -15.25 17.23
CA GLU A 111 12.03 -14.32 16.30
C GLU A 111 12.98 -13.17 15.96
N THR A 112 12.75 -12.49 14.84
CA THR A 112 13.48 -11.25 14.54
C THR A 112 13.00 -10.11 15.45
N GLY A 113 13.91 -9.20 15.84
CA GLY A 113 13.56 -8.07 16.71
C GLY A 113 12.49 -7.15 16.10
N ALA A 114 12.55 -6.96 14.78
CA ALA A 114 11.59 -6.20 13.99
C ALA A 114 10.81 -7.08 13.00
N LEU A 115 9.70 -6.56 12.47
CA LEU A 115 8.97 -7.21 11.37
C LEU A 115 9.85 -7.22 10.12
N PHE A 116 10.09 -8.39 9.56
CA PHE A 116 10.84 -8.53 8.32
C PHE A 116 9.88 -8.87 7.18
N PHE A 117 10.18 -8.36 5.99
CA PHE A 117 9.42 -8.62 4.78
C PHE A 117 10.22 -9.52 3.85
N ILE A 118 9.71 -10.69 3.52
CA ILE A 118 10.42 -11.69 2.72
C ILE A 118 9.50 -12.30 1.67
N SER A 119 10.02 -12.60 0.48
CA SER A 119 9.27 -13.29 -0.57
C SER A 119 9.36 -14.82 -0.40
N ALA A 120 8.41 -15.55 -0.97
CA ALA A 120 8.46 -17.01 -1.00
C ALA A 120 9.72 -17.52 -1.73
N LYS A 121 10.12 -16.88 -2.83
CA LYS A 121 11.34 -17.22 -3.59
C LYS A 121 12.61 -16.99 -2.77
N GLN A 122 12.67 -15.90 -1.98
CA GLN A 122 13.78 -15.65 -1.06
C GLN A 122 13.90 -16.76 -0.02
N ILE A 123 12.78 -17.18 0.59
CA ILE A 123 12.79 -18.30 1.55
C ILE A 123 13.25 -19.59 0.88
N GLU A 124 12.78 -19.88 -0.33
CA GLU A 124 13.17 -21.08 -1.08
C GLU A 124 14.67 -21.11 -1.38
N LYS A 125 15.25 -19.99 -1.82
CA LYS A 125 16.70 -19.90 -2.06
C LYS A 125 17.54 -20.00 -0.78
N LEU A 126 17.07 -19.44 0.32
CA LEU A 126 17.71 -19.65 1.62
C LEU A 126 17.63 -21.13 2.06
N ALA A 127 16.51 -21.81 1.79
CA ALA A 127 16.33 -23.22 2.14
C ALA A 127 17.20 -24.15 1.27
N GLU A 128 17.29 -23.91 -0.05
CA GLU A 128 18.20 -24.62 -0.96
C GLU A 128 19.66 -24.51 -0.47
N LYS A 129 20.09 -23.31 -0.06
CA LYS A 129 21.42 -23.10 0.50
C LYS A 129 21.61 -23.74 1.86
N ALA A 130 20.57 -23.80 2.69
CA ALA A 130 20.62 -24.50 3.96
C ALA A 130 20.90 -26.00 3.75
N ILE A 131 20.22 -26.63 2.79
CA ILE A 131 20.36 -28.07 2.49
C ILE A 131 21.73 -28.40 1.91
N ALA A 132 22.31 -27.50 1.10
CA ALA A 132 23.67 -27.66 0.58
C ALA A 132 24.75 -27.63 1.68
N HIS A 133 24.46 -27.03 2.85
CA HIS A 133 25.38 -26.91 3.99
C HIS A 133 24.73 -27.45 5.28
N PRO A 134 24.48 -28.76 5.39
CA PRO A 134 23.75 -29.36 6.50
C PRO A 134 24.51 -29.27 7.84
N ASP A 135 25.83 -29.08 7.80
CA ASP A 135 26.67 -28.81 8.98
C ASP A 135 26.44 -27.39 9.56
N GLY A 136 25.77 -26.53 8.81
CA GLY A 136 25.48 -25.15 9.16
C GLY A 136 26.75 -24.32 9.30
N LYS A 137 27.78 -24.61 8.50
CA LYS A 137 28.96 -23.75 8.38
C LYS A 137 28.89 -23.01 7.05
N PHE A 138 28.81 -21.68 7.15
CA PHE A 138 28.76 -20.79 5.99
C PHE A 138 30.05 -19.97 5.94
N GLU A 139 30.80 -20.13 4.85
CA GLU A 139 31.99 -19.35 4.56
C GLU A 139 31.63 -17.93 4.10
N LYS A 140 32.65 -17.12 3.82
CA LYS A 140 32.45 -15.72 3.40
C LYS A 140 31.70 -15.61 2.07
N GLU A 141 31.94 -16.54 1.15
CA GLU A 141 31.26 -16.60 -0.15
C GLU A 141 29.78 -16.94 0.04
N ASP A 142 29.47 -17.97 0.84
CA ASP A 142 28.09 -18.39 1.14
C ASP A 142 27.27 -17.26 1.77
N LYS A 143 27.87 -16.50 2.69
CA LYS A 143 27.19 -15.35 3.31
C LYS A 143 26.80 -14.28 2.29
N LYS A 144 27.66 -14.01 1.31
CA LYS A 144 27.33 -13.08 0.22
C LYS A 144 26.19 -13.62 -0.64
N GLU A 145 26.24 -14.90 -0.99
CA GLU A 145 25.19 -15.53 -1.79
C GLU A 145 23.84 -15.55 -1.06
N LEU A 146 23.80 -15.76 0.26
CA LEU A 146 22.59 -15.63 1.07
C LEU A 146 22.04 -14.19 1.05
N GLN A 147 22.92 -13.20 1.13
CA GLN A 147 22.54 -11.79 1.02
C GLN A 147 22.04 -11.45 -0.39
N GLU A 148 22.66 -11.98 -1.43
CA GLU A 148 22.22 -11.83 -2.82
C GLU A 148 20.88 -12.52 -3.07
N ALA A 149 20.65 -13.69 -2.51
CA ALA A 149 19.35 -14.36 -2.56
C ALA A 149 18.25 -13.47 -1.95
N LEU A 150 18.55 -12.78 -0.85
CA LEU A 150 17.67 -11.79 -0.24
C LEU A 150 17.51 -10.49 -1.06
N LYS A 151 18.29 -10.26 -2.12
CA LYS A 151 18.24 -9.06 -3.00
C LYS A 151 17.70 -9.33 -4.41
N ASN A 152 17.86 -10.52 -4.95
CA ASN A 152 17.58 -10.78 -6.37
C ASN A 152 16.15 -11.26 -6.65
N TYR A 153 15.34 -11.54 -5.61
CA TYR A 153 14.01 -12.12 -5.79
C TYR A 153 12.92 -11.45 -4.94
N PRO A 154 12.68 -10.14 -5.08
CA PRO A 154 11.58 -9.48 -4.38
C PRO A 154 10.23 -10.04 -4.84
N SER A 155 9.26 -10.12 -3.94
CA SER A 155 7.86 -10.30 -4.29
C SER A 155 7.27 -8.99 -4.83
N VAL A 156 6.09 -9.06 -5.47
CA VAL A 156 5.46 -7.89 -6.10
C VAL A 156 5.21 -6.77 -5.10
N ASP A 157 4.67 -7.11 -3.93
CA ASP A 157 4.41 -6.19 -2.83
C ASP A 157 5.68 -5.64 -2.17
N LEU A 158 6.78 -6.39 -2.19
CA LEU A 158 8.08 -5.95 -1.69
C LEU A 158 8.73 -4.97 -2.67
N ALA A 159 8.67 -5.25 -3.98
CA ALA A 159 9.15 -4.33 -5.01
C ALA A 159 8.35 -3.01 -5.02
N LEU A 160 7.03 -3.08 -4.85
CA LEU A 160 6.17 -1.90 -4.80
C LEU A 160 6.37 -1.07 -3.53
N PHE A 161 6.41 -1.70 -2.34
CA PHE A 161 6.38 -0.97 -1.06
C PHE A 161 7.70 -0.92 -0.31
N GLY A 162 8.75 -1.57 -0.83
CA GLY A 162 10.07 -1.61 -0.26
C GLY A 162 10.19 -2.44 1.01
N ARG A 163 11.43 -2.53 1.50
CA ARG A 163 11.82 -3.19 2.75
C ARG A 163 12.89 -2.36 3.44
N MET A 164 12.72 -2.14 4.73
CA MET A 164 13.74 -1.53 5.59
C MET A 164 14.20 -2.53 6.64
N VAL A 165 15.51 -2.75 6.72
CA VAL A 165 16.21 -3.60 7.68
C VAL A 165 17.29 -2.76 8.35
N ALA A 166 17.01 -2.27 9.55
CA ALA A 166 17.93 -1.35 10.26
C ALA A 166 19.27 -2.01 10.61
N ASP A 167 19.25 -3.30 10.94
CA ASP A 167 20.45 -4.05 11.34
C ASP A 167 21.42 -4.33 10.19
N GLU A 168 20.91 -4.41 8.95
CA GLU A 168 21.69 -4.70 7.76
C GLU A 168 21.13 -3.87 6.58
N PRO A 169 21.53 -2.59 6.46
CA PRO A 169 21.00 -1.68 5.45
C PRO A 169 21.21 -2.14 4.00
N SER A 170 22.18 -3.02 3.76
CA SER A 170 22.42 -3.59 2.44
C SER A 170 21.26 -4.47 1.94
N LEU A 171 20.37 -4.93 2.83
CA LEU A 171 19.16 -5.69 2.52
C LEU A 171 17.93 -4.80 2.29
N ASN A 172 18.08 -3.47 2.32
CA ASN A 172 16.99 -2.55 2.02
C ASN A 172 16.56 -2.67 0.56
N TYR A 173 15.26 -2.52 0.35
CA TYR A 173 14.68 -2.34 -0.98
C TYR A 173 13.98 -1.01 -1.02
N ASP A 174 14.36 -0.20 -1.99
CA ASP A 174 13.67 1.03 -2.30
C ASP A 174 12.34 0.72 -2.97
N ALA A 175 11.29 1.39 -2.50
CA ALA A 175 9.94 1.19 -2.98
C ALA A 175 9.77 1.81 -4.37
N ALA A 176 9.28 1.04 -5.34
CA ALA A 176 8.93 1.55 -6.66
C ALA A 176 7.64 2.40 -6.65
N ALA A 177 6.82 2.29 -5.59
CA ALA A 177 5.57 3.04 -5.47
C ALA A 177 5.55 4.00 -4.27
N GLN A 178 5.03 5.20 -4.51
CA GLN A 178 4.76 6.20 -3.49
C GLN A 178 3.25 6.27 -3.27
N VAL A 179 2.81 6.33 -2.00
CA VAL A 179 1.39 6.47 -1.65
C VAL A 179 1.30 7.57 -0.61
N ALA A 180 0.60 8.65 -0.96
CA ALA A 180 0.41 9.78 -0.08
C ALA A 180 -0.59 9.46 1.05
N HIS A 181 -0.57 10.28 2.11
CA HIS A 181 -1.71 10.36 3.01
C HIS A 181 -2.89 10.93 2.22
N ALA A 182 -4.06 10.32 2.34
CA ALA A 182 -5.27 10.90 1.78
C ALA A 182 -5.76 12.01 2.72
N ILE A 183 -6.11 13.17 2.17
CA ILE A 183 -6.61 14.32 2.93
C ILE A 183 -7.93 14.81 2.35
N SER A 184 -8.78 15.41 3.17
CA SER A 184 -10.04 15.99 2.67
C SER A 184 -9.81 17.26 1.85
N THR A 185 -10.57 17.40 0.76
CA THR A 185 -10.50 18.57 -0.14
C THR A 185 -11.13 19.83 0.47
N HIS A 186 -11.90 19.66 1.54
CA HIS A 186 -12.53 20.70 2.35
C HIS A 186 -12.18 20.57 3.84
N ALA A 187 -12.52 21.58 4.64
CA ALA A 187 -12.41 21.53 6.09
C ALA A 187 -13.37 20.48 6.68
N VAL A 188 -13.00 19.85 7.79
CA VAL A 188 -13.86 18.90 8.51
C VAL A 188 -13.99 19.30 9.98
N HIS A 189 -15.12 18.92 10.55
CA HIS A 189 -15.37 18.95 11.99
C HIS A 189 -15.65 17.52 12.44
N ASN A 190 -14.99 17.09 13.52
CA ASN A 190 -15.31 15.81 14.14
C ASN A 190 -16.64 15.94 14.88
N GLU A 191 -17.46 14.92 14.73
CA GLU A 191 -18.73 14.74 15.42
C GLU A 191 -18.61 13.62 16.44
N TYR A 192 -19.46 13.65 17.47
CA TYR A 192 -19.44 12.71 18.57
C TYR A 192 -20.73 11.90 18.58
N ASP A 193 -20.59 10.57 18.54
CA ASP A 193 -21.69 9.62 18.75
C ASP A 193 -21.69 9.16 20.21
N TYR A 194 -22.76 9.45 20.94
CA TYR A 194 -22.97 8.97 22.31
C TYR A 194 -23.86 7.73 22.26
N PHE A 195 -23.31 6.57 22.61
CA PHE A 195 -24.03 5.30 22.53
C PHE A 195 -24.05 4.58 23.87
N THR A 196 -25.10 3.80 24.09
CA THR A 196 -25.22 2.90 25.24
C THR A 196 -25.21 1.45 24.78
N ALA A 197 -24.76 0.54 25.65
CA ALA A 197 -25.05 -0.88 25.52
C ALA A 197 -26.03 -1.26 26.63
N VAL A 198 -27.18 -1.79 26.24
CA VAL A 198 -28.24 -2.20 27.17
C VAL A 198 -27.99 -3.65 27.61
N ASP A 199 -28.18 -3.92 28.90
CA ASP A 199 -28.14 -5.25 29.48
C ASP A 199 -29.57 -5.82 29.56
N ASP A 200 -29.85 -6.81 28.70
CA ASP A 200 -31.16 -7.44 28.58
C ASP A 200 -31.60 -8.23 29.83
N CYS A 201 -30.71 -8.47 30.80
CA CYS A 201 -30.97 -9.25 32.02
C CYS A 201 -31.22 -8.39 33.27
N THR A 202 -31.35 -7.06 33.13
CA THR A 202 -31.53 -6.15 34.28
C THR A 202 -32.97 -6.09 34.81
N SER A 203 -33.12 -5.79 36.11
CA SER A 203 -34.43 -5.65 36.79
C SER A 203 -35.21 -4.41 36.31
N GLU A 204 -36.55 -4.48 36.30
CA GLU A 204 -37.46 -3.44 35.75
C GLU A 204 -37.29 -2.03 36.34
N ASP A 205 -36.71 -1.89 37.54
CA ASP A 205 -36.46 -0.60 38.21
C ASP A 205 -35.20 0.14 37.72
N ASN A 206 -34.44 -0.41 36.77
CA ASN A 206 -33.24 0.22 36.24
C ASN A 206 -33.29 0.28 34.70
N SER A 207 -32.90 1.41 34.11
CA SER A 207 -32.97 1.68 32.66
C SER A 207 -32.11 0.76 31.76
N GLY A 208 -31.45 -0.24 32.33
CA GLY A 208 -30.68 -1.26 31.62
C GLY A 208 -29.41 -0.79 30.94
N ALA A 209 -29.00 0.48 31.04
CA ALA A 209 -27.75 0.97 30.44
C ALA A 209 -26.52 0.39 31.16
N GLY A 210 -25.98 -0.71 30.63
CA GLY A 210 -24.79 -1.40 31.16
C GLY A 210 -23.45 -0.77 30.76
N HIS A 211 -23.44 0.07 29.71
CA HIS A 211 -22.27 0.83 29.29
C HIS A 211 -22.68 2.14 28.60
N LEU A 212 -21.89 3.20 28.79
CA LEU A 212 -21.96 4.44 28.03
C LEU A 212 -20.59 4.69 27.38
N GLY A 213 -20.58 4.94 26.08
CA GLY A 213 -19.38 5.21 25.32
C GLY A 213 -19.56 6.39 24.37
N THR A 214 -18.42 6.92 23.90
CA THR A 214 -18.39 7.96 22.86
C THR A 214 -17.48 7.52 21.73
N VAL A 215 -17.90 7.71 20.49
CA VAL A 215 -17.07 7.50 19.29
C VAL A 215 -17.06 8.78 18.47
N GLU A 216 -15.87 9.24 18.11
CA GLU A 216 -15.73 10.31 17.14
C GLU A 216 -15.78 9.79 15.69
N TYR A 217 -16.40 10.58 14.82
CA TYR A 217 -16.49 10.31 13.39
C TYR A 217 -16.50 11.62 12.59
N ASN A 218 -16.28 11.52 11.28
CA ASN A 218 -16.54 12.62 10.35
C ASN A 218 -16.98 12.07 8.99
N SER A 219 -17.49 12.96 8.14
CA SER A 219 -17.70 12.70 6.71
C SER A 219 -16.76 13.58 5.91
N SER A 220 -16.25 13.08 4.78
CA SER A 220 -15.28 13.83 3.99
C SER A 220 -15.20 13.37 2.54
N THR A 221 -14.93 14.32 1.64
CA THR A 221 -14.45 14.05 0.29
C THR A 221 -12.92 14.05 0.33
N LEU A 222 -12.32 12.88 0.14
CA LEU A 222 -10.88 12.69 0.18
C LEU A 222 -10.26 12.82 -1.19
N TYR A 223 -9.14 13.53 -1.26
CA TYR A 223 -8.17 13.40 -2.33
C TYR A 223 -7.11 12.36 -1.93
N ARG A 224 -6.86 11.41 -2.83
CA ARG A 224 -5.89 10.33 -2.66
C ARG A 224 -4.93 10.36 -3.84
N TYR A 225 -3.65 10.22 -3.55
CA TYR A 225 -2.60 10.20 -4.55
C TYR A 225 -1.65 9.01 -4.35
N ALA A 226 -1.27 8.37 -5.45
CA ALA A 226 -0.19 7.41 -5.51
C ALA A 226 0.53 7.52 -6.84
N THR A 227 1.79 7.10 -6.88
CA THR A 227 2.55 6.97 -8.11
C THR A 227 3.36 5.68 -8.13
N VAL A 228 3.53 5.10 -9.32
CA VAL A 228 4.39 3.94 -9.55
C VAL A 228 5.46 4.30 -10.55
N ASN A 229 6.73 4.10 -10.17
CA ASN A 229 7.86 4.15 -11.09
C ASN A 229 8.00 2.78 -11.78
N ALA A 230 7.38 2.62 -12.94
CA ALA A 230 7.44 1.39 -13.71
C ALA A 230 8.84 1.11 -14.27
N ALA A 231 9.64 2.15 -14.53
CA ALA A 231 11.02 2.03 -15.01
C ALA A 231 11.97 1.42 -13.95
N GLU A 232 11.70 1.64 -12.66
CA GLU A 232 12.38 0.92 -11.58
C GLU A 232 11.74 -0.45 -11.32
N LEU A 233 10.41 -0.55 -11.38
CA LEU A 233 9.70 -1.80 -11.13
C LEU A 233 10.08 -2.93 -12.11
N VAL A 234 10.34 -2.59 -13.38
CA VAL A 234 10.77 -3.54 -14.42
C VAL A 234 12.12 -4.21 -14.11
N ARG A 235 12.99 -3.55 -13.34
CA ARG A 235 14.27 -4.16 -12.91
C ARG A 235 14.06 -5.32 -11.95
N TYR A 236 12.93 -5.34 -11.25
CA TYR A 236 12.60 -6.36 -10.25
C TYR A 236 11.64 -7.42 -10.78
N LEU A 237 10.63 -7.02 -11.57
CA LEU A 237 9.55 -7.90 -12.00
C LEU A 237 9.62 -8.28 -13.50
N GLY A 238 10.44 -7.60 -14.30
CA GLY A 238 10.58 -7.91 -15.72
C GLY A 238 9.25 -7.83 -16.47
N GLU A 239 8.88 -8.94 -17.12
CA GLU A 239 7.65 -9.04 -17.92
C GLU A 239 6.36 -8.94 -17.09
N ASP A 240 6.42 -9.17 -15.77
CA ASP A 240 5.27 -9.06 -14.88
C ASP A 240 4.95 -7.60 -14.49
N THR A 241 5.76 -6.62 -14.91
CA THR A 241 5.58 -5.21 -14.52
C THR A 241 4.25 -4.60 -14.97
N PRO A 242 3.77 -4.76 -16.22
CA PRO A 242 2.46 -4.24 -16.63
C PRO A 242 1.32 -4.76 -15.76
N LYS A 243 1.28 -6.09 -15.52
CA LYS A 243 0.33 -6.75 -14.62
C LYS A 243 0.43 -6.18 -13.20
N ALA A 244 1.64 -5.94 -12.70
CA ALA A 244 1.86 -5.38 -11.37
C ALA A 244 1.34 -3.94 -11.24
N VAL A 245 1.54 -3.10 -12.26
CA VAL A 245 1.01 -1.73 -12.31
C VAL A 245 -0.52 -1.76 -12.37
N ARG A 246 -1.10 -2.61 -13.22
CA ARG A 246 -2.55 -2.80 -13.32
C ARG A 246 -3.17 -3.18 -11.98
N ASN A 247 -2.63 -4.20 -11.33
CA ASN A 247 -3.11 -4.68 -10.03
C ASN A 247 -2.89 -3.65 -8.91
N PHE A 248 -1.79 -2.90 -8.96
CA PHE A 248 -1.58 -1.77 -8.05
C PHE A 248 -2.66 -0.71 -8.22
N ALA A 249 -2.96 -0.32 -9.46
CA ALA A 249 -4.01 0.65 -9.78
C ALA A 249 -5.38 0.16 -9.30
N GLU A 250 -5.73 -1.10 -9.60
CA GLU A 250 -6.98 -1.71 -9.16
C GLU A 250 -7.09 -1.73 -7.63
N ALA A 251 -6.06 -2.20 -6.94
CA ALA A 251 -6.05 -2.26 -5.48
C ALA A 251 -6.09 -0.86 -4.86
N PHE A 252 -5.40 0.12 -5.43
CA PHE A 252 -5.48 1.50 -4.98
C PHE A 252 -6.91 2.02 -5.14
N ILE A 253 -7.52 1.86 -6.31
CA ILE A 253 -8.85 2.42 -6.61
C ILE A 253 -9.95 1.75 -5.76
N THR A 254 -9.90 0.43 -5.57
CA THR A 254 -11.05 -0.37 -5.09
C THR A 254 -10.93 -0.88 -3.65
N SER A 255 -9.73 -0.93 -3.07
CA SER A 255 -9.58 -1.33 -1.67
C SER A 255 -10.16 -0.25 -0.73
N MET A 256 -10.29 -0.56 0.56
CA MET A 256 -10.63 0.44 1.58
C MET A 256 -10.16 0.00 2.98
N PRO A 257 -9.68 0.91 3.83
CA PRO A 257 -9.41 0.60 5.23
C PRO A 257 -10.66 0.10 5.95
N THR A 258 -10.50 -0.92 6.78
CA THR A 258 -11.61 -1.61 7.47
C THR A 258 -11.89 -1.05 8.88
N GLY A 259 -11.31 0.10 9.23
CA GLY A 259 -11.48 0.72 10.54
C GLY A 259 -12.94 1.05 10.83
N LYS A 260 -13.50 0.48 11.91
CA LYS A 260 -14.90 0.63 12.34
C LYS A 260 -15.93 0.36 11.22
N GLN A 261 -15.55 -0.39 10.20
CA GLN A 261 -16.39 -0.64 9.01
C GLN A 261 -17.71 -1.31 9.36
N ASN A 262 -17.72 -2.28 10.28
CA ASN A 262 -18.94 -2.99 10.66
C ASN A 262 -19.95 -2.10 11.39
N THR A 263 -19.49 -1.03 12.05
CA THR A 263 -20.35 -0.11 12.80
C THR A 263 -20.87 1.02 11.91
N PHE A 264 -20.10 1.47 10.91
CA PHE A 264 -20.45 2.61 10.05
C PHE A 264 -20.83 2.25 8.61
N ALA A 265 -20.70 0.98 8.18
CA ALA A 265 -20.97 0.52 6.82
C ALA A 265 -20.35 1.41 5.72
N ASN A 266 -19.12 1.85 5.93
CA ASN A 266 -18.50 2.96 5.22
C ASN A 266 -17.80 2.60 3.90
N ARG A 267 -18.15 1.48 3.26
CA ARG A 267 -17.52 1.06 1.99
C ARG A 267 -18.09 1.87 0.83
N THR A 268 -17.25 2.66 0.17
CA THR A 268 -17.66 3.48 -0.99
C THR A 268 -16.78 3.22 -2.22
N ARG A 269 -17.30 3.57 -3.39
CA ARG A 269 -16.49 3.70 -4.61
C ARG A 269 -15.94 5.12 -4.73
N PRO A 270 -14.82 5.33 -5.44
CA PRO A 270 -14.41 6.65 -5.89
C PRO A 270 -15.46 7.34 -6.76
N ASP A 271 -15.54 8.66 -6.64
CA ASP A 271 -16.40 9.51 -7.46
C ASP A 271 -15.73 9.89 -8.79
N ALA A 272 -14.42 10.10 -8.75
CA ALA A 272 -13.57 10.40 -9.90
C ALA A 272 -12.17 9.82 -9.72
N VAL A 273 -11.62 9.24 -10.79
CA VAL A 273 -10.28 8.66 -10.87
C VAL A 273 -9.62 9.18 -12.14
N TYR A 274 -8.45 9.79 -11.99
CA TYR A 274 -7.62 10.29 -13.08
C TYR A 274 -6.25 9.62 -13.00
N VAL A 275 -5.89 8.89 -14.04
CA VAL A 275 -4.62 8.16 -14.14
C VAL A 275 -3.80 8.75 -15.27
N THR A 276 -2.52 9.04 -15.02
CA THR A 276 -1.62 9.58 -16.04
C THR A 276 -0.36 8.73 -16.19
N VAL A 277 0.14 8.67 -17.41
CA VAL A 277 1.42 8.05 -17.76
C VAL A 277 2.37 9.17 -18.19
N ARG A 278 3.54 9.24 -17.55
CA ARG A 278 4.47 10.36 -17.66
C ARG A 278 5.91 9.90 -17.76
N ARG A 279 6.73 10.62 -18.54
CA ARG A 279 8.17 10.38 -18.69
C ARG A 279 9.07 11.45 -18.08
N ASP A 280 8.49 12.49 -17.49
CA ASP A 280 9.24 13.55 -16.81
C ASP A 280 9.42 13.22 -15.32
N GLN A 281 8.42 13.53 -14.49
CA GLN A 281 8.42 13.37 -13.05
C GLN A 281 7.01 13.02 -12.54
N PRO A 282 6.88 12.34 -11.38
CA PRO A 282 5.58 12.16 -10.75
C PRO A 282 5.08 13.48 -10.19
N VAL A 283 3.79 13.79 -10.39
CA VAL A 283 3.20 15.08 -9.99
C VAL A 283 2.03 14.84 -9.05
N ASN A 284 2.14 15.31 -7.81
CA ASN A 284 1.02 15.27 -6.86
C ASN A 284 0.21 16.57 -6.91
N MET A 285 -1.06 16.47 -7.29
CA MET A 285 -1.99 17.61 -7.40
C MET A 285 -2.64 18.02 -6.06
N ALA A 286 -2.00 17.74 -4.92
CA ALA A 286 -2.52 18.14 -3.61
C ALA A 286 -2.68 19.68 -3.48
N GLY A 287 -1.87 20.46 -4.22
CA GLY A 287 -1.94 21.91 -4.28
C GLY A 287 -3.31 22.44 -4.71
N ALA A 288 -4.07 21.68 -5.50
CA ALA A 288 -5.45 21.97 -5.88
C ALA A 288 -6.39 22.18 -4.66
N PHE A 289 -6.00 21.68 -3.49
CA PHE A 289 -6.80 21.69 -2.27
C PHE A 289 -6.14 22.45 -1.12
N GLU A 290 -5.05 23.19 -1.39
CA GLU A 290 -4.44 24.09 -0.42
C GLU A 290 -5.51 25.05 0.10
N LYS A 291 -6.12 25.82 -0.81
CA LYS A 291 -7.34 26.56 -0.52
C LYS A 291 -8.49 25.56 -0.31
N PRO A 292 -9.13 25.51 0.88
CA PRO A 292 -10.21 24.57 1.13
C PRO A 292 -11.38 24.79 0.17
N VAL A 293 -11.92 23.69 -0.35
CA VAL A 293 -13.14 23.71 -1.16
C VAL A 293 -14.31 24.16 -0.29
N ILE A 294 -15.00 25.22 -0.71
CA ILE A 294 -16.20 25.77 -0.06
C ILE A 294 -17.36 25.67 -1.03
N THR A 295 -18.50 25.16 -0.56
CA THR A 295 -19.70 24.96 -1.37
C THR A 295 -20.95 25.10 -0.49
N LYS A 296 -22.10 25.35 -1.12
CA LYS A 296 -23.42 25.30 -0.47
C LYS A 296 -24.11 23.93 -0.60
N GLY A 297 -23.49 22.98 -1.30
CA GLY A 297 -24.00 21.63 -1.55
C GLY A 297 -22.93 20.55 -1.31
N GLY A 298 -22.90 19.53 -2.16
CA GLY A 298 -21.88 18.48 -2.09
C GLY A 298 -20.48 18.99 -2.47
N TYR A 299 -19.43 18.38 -1.92
CA TYR A 299 -18.03 18.77 -2.16
C TYR A 299 -17.42 18.17 -3.43
N VAL A 300 -18.01 17.09 -3.98
CA VAL A 300 -17.43 16.31 -5.08
C VAL A 300 -17.19 17.14 -6.33
N GLU A 301 -18.24 17.79 -6.86
CA GLU A 301 -18.18 18.56 -8.12
C GLU A 301 -17.11 19.66 -8.04
N GLN A 302 -17.14 20.47 -6.98
CA GLN A 302 -16.16 21.54 -6.79
C GLN A 302 -14.74 21.01 -6.55
N SER A 303 -14.59 19.82 -5.94
CA SER A 303 -13.29 19.18 -5.78
C SER A 303 -12.72 18.69 -7.11
N ILE A 304 -13.56 18.10 -7.96
CA ILE A 304 -13.15 17.66 -9.31
C ILE A 304 -12.77 18.87 -10.15
N LYS A 305 -13.58 19.94 -10.12
CA LYS A 305 -13.25 21.19 -10.80
C LYS A 305 -11.91 21.77 -10.36
N SER A 306 -11.68 21.85 -9.04
CA SER A 306 -10.41 22.38 -8.50
C SER A 306 -9.21 21.52 -8.93
N LEU A 307 -9.38 20.19 -9.01
CA LEU A 307 -8.36 19.28 -9.54
C LEU A 307 -8.06 19.55 -11.01
N ILE A 308 -9.09 19.74 -11.84
CA ILE A 308 -8.96 20.01 -13.28
C ILE A 308 -8.26 21.33 -13.53
N ASP A 309 -8.71 22.38 -12.86
CA ASP A 309 -8.16 23.72 -13.02
C ASP A 309 -6.66 23.73 -12.65
N TYR A 310 -6.30 23.12 -11.51
CA TYR A 310 -4.92 23.01 -11.06
C TYR A 310 -4.05 22.10 -11.96
N ALA A 311 -4.61 21.02 -12.50
CA ALA A 311 -3.89 20.14 -13.41
C ALA A 311 -3.55 20.88 -14.72
N LYS A 312 -4.50 21.63 -15.29
CA LYS A 312 -4.26 22.43 -16.50
C LYS A 312 -3.23 23.52 -16.27
N GLU A 313 -3.36 24.28 -15.18
CA GLU A 313 -2.36 25.28 -14.77
C GLU A 313 -0.97 24.63 -14.64
N SER A 314 -0.88 23.47 -13.97
CA SER A 314 0.38 22.75 -13.82
C SER A 314 0.98 22.33 -15.16
N TYR A 315 0.15 21.89 -16.11
CA TYR A 315 0.59 21.46 -17.45
C TYR A 315 1.01 22.63 -18.35
N GLU A 316 0.39 23.79 -18.17
CA GLU A 316 0.74 25.01 -18.90
C GLU A 316 2.03 25.65 -18.34
N ASP A 317 2.19 25.67 -17.02
CA ASP A 317 3.19 26.52 -16.35
C ASP A 317 4.47 25.78 -15.90
N TYR A 318 4.42 24.47 -15.64
CA TYR A 318 5.53 23.79 -14.94
C TYR A 318 5.92 22.41 -15.46
N VAL A 319 4.96 21.52 -15.69
CA VAL A 319 5.20 20.12 -16.09
C VAL A 319 4.60 19.84 -17.46
N ASN A 320 5.13 18.86 -18.19
CA ASN A 320 4.57 18.54 -19.51
C ASN A 320 3.15 17.97 -19.40
N GLU A 321 2.36 18.03 -20.45
CA GLU A 321 1.15 17.19 -20.53
C GLU A 321 1.53 15.71 -20.42
N PRO A 322 0.69 14.88 -19.77
CA PRO A 322 0.94 13.45 -19.71
C PRO A 322 0.89 12.83 -21.11
N GLU A 323 1.75 11.86 -21.38
CA GLU A 323 1.80 11.15 -22.67
C GLU A 323 0.50 10.38 -22.93
N MET A 324 -0.08 9.83 -21.86
CA MET A 324 -1.39 9.22 -21.89
C MET A 324 -2.13 9.51 -20.59
N ALA A 325 -3.43 9.70 -20.68
CA ALA A 325 -4.29 9.91 -19.52
C ALA A 325 -5.63 9.20 -19.67
N PHE A 326 -6.13 8.68 -18.56
CA PHE A 326 -7.37 7.92 -18.48
C PHE A 326 -8.23 8.41 -17.33
N ALA A 327 -9.55 8.42 -17.52
CA ALA A 327 -10.49 8.82 -16.47
C ALA A 327 -11.58 7.77 -16.24
N VAL A 328 -12.03 7.66 -14.99
CA VAL A 328 -13.26 6.94 -14.58
C VAL A 328 -14.04 7.84 -13.64
N GLY A 329 -15.36 7.88 -13.80
CA GLY A 329 -16.24 8.63 -12.90
C GLY A 329 -16.76 9.90 -13.53
N ARG A 330 -16.95 10.94 -12.71
CA ARG A 330 -17.67 12.16 -13.12
C ARG A 330 -16.71 13.26 -13.58
N GLU A 331 -17.14 14.01 -14.59
CA GLU A 331 -16.66 15.38 -14.91
C GLU A 331 -15.16 15.53 -15.22
N LEU A 332 -14.46 14.44 -15.54
CA LEU A 332 -13.02 14.43 -15.87
C LEU A 332 -12.74 14.51 -17.38
N GLU A 333 -13.79 14.60 -18.21
CA GLU A 333 -13.67 14.73 -19.67
C GLU A 333 -12.71 15.84 -20.13
N PRO A 334 -12.57 16.98 -19.43
CA PRO A 334 -11.61 18.02 -19.81
C PRO A 334 -10.14 17.62 -19.67
N LEU A 335 -9.81 16.51 -19.00
CA LEU A 335 -8.44 16.02 -18.81
C LEU A 335 -8.16 14.73 -19.58
N ALA A 336 -9.13 13.82 -19.66
CA ALA A 336 -8.94 12.51 -20.26
C ALA A 336 -10.25 11.86 -20.72
N ALA A 337 -10.15 10.87 -21.61
CA ALA A 337 -11.29 10.07 -22.02
C ALA A 337 -11.85 9.26 -20.83
N THR A 338 -13.14 9.47 -20.53
CA THR A 338 -13.85 8.73 -19.49
C THR A 338 -14.23 7.32 -19.99
N MET A 339 -13.92 6.31 -19.19
CA MET A 339 -14.29 4.92 -19.44
C MET A 339 -14.68 4.18 -18.15
N ASN A 340 -15.07 2.91 -18.25
CA ASN A 340 -15.28 2.08 -17.06
C ASN A 340 -13.95 1.60 -16.48
N LEU A 341 -13.96 1.17 -15.21
CA LEU A 341 -12.74 0.80 -14.50
C LEU A 341 -11.99 -0.36 -15.17
N THR A 342 -12.69 -1.42 -15.59
CA THR A 342 -12.06 -2.57 -16.24
C THR A 342 -11.31 -2.14 -17.51
N LYS A 343 -11.96 -1.34 -18.37
CA LYS A 343 -11.35 -0.83 -19.59
C LYS A 343 -10.16 0.07 -19.30
N LEU A 344 -10.23 0.95 -18.28
CA LEU A 344 -9.09 1.78 -17.87
C LEU A 344 -7.90 0.90 -17.47
N LEU A 345 -8.13 -0.13 -16.66
CA LEU A 345 -7.07 -1.02 -16.19
C LEU A 345 -6.42 -1.79 -17.36
N ASP A 346 -7.23 -2.27 -18.30
CA ASP A 346 -6.73 -3.00 -19.46
C ASP A 346 -5.95 -2.09 -20.43
N GLU A 347 -6.41 -0.85 -20.66
CA GLU A 347 -5.67 0.13 -21.47
C GLU A 347 -4.39 0.60 -20.78
N LEU A 348 -4.41 0.76 -19.44
CA LEU A 348 -3.20 1.07 -18.67
C LEU A 348 -2.16 -0.05 -18.76
N GLU A 349 -2.57 -1.31 -18.65
CA GLU A 349 -1.67 -2.46 -18.78
C GLU A 349 -1.01 -2.49 -20.16
N LYS A 350 -1.81 -2.33 -21.23
CA LYS A 350 -1.29 -2.26 -22.61
C LYS A 350 -0.33 -1.10 -22.80
N GLN A 351 -0.67 0.08 -22.30
CA GLN A 351 0.17 1.27 -22.42
C GLN A 351 1.53 1.03 -21.74
N VAL A 352 1.53 0.51 -20.51
CA VAL A 352 2.78 0.20 -19.79
C VAL A 352 3.60 -0.88 -20.50
N LEU A 353 2.95 -1.88 -21.10
CA LEU A 353 3.65 -2.90 -21.90
C LEU A 353 4.39 -2.26 -23.08
N ASN A 354 3.70 -1.46 -23.88
CA ASN A 354 4.27 -0.77 -25.04
C ASN A 354 5.41 0.18 -24.61
N ASP A 355 5.19 0.97 -23.57
CA ASP A 355 6.19 1.93 -23.09
C ASP A 355 7.45 1.25 -22.57
N LEU A 356 7.34 0.06 -21.99
CA LEU A 356 8.49 -0.73 -21.52
C LEU A 356 9.25 -1.40 -22.66
N GLU A 357 8.60 -1.75 -23.77
CA GLU A 357 9.28 -2.22 -24.99
C GLU A 357 10.16 -1.11 -25.57
N GLU A 358 9.65 0.12 -25.64
CA GLU A 358 10.40 1.30 -26.09
C GLU A 358 11.51 1.78 -25.14
N VAL A 359 11.54 1.27 -23.89
CA VAL A 359 12.60 1.53 -22.91
C VAL A 359 13.74 0.50 -23.04
N LYS A 360 13.45 -0.67 -23.61
CA LYS A 360 14.45 -1.74 -23.85
C LYS A 360 15.27 -1.50 -25.13
N GLU A 361 14.70 -0.81 -26.11
CA GLU A 361 15.39 -0.26 -27.30
C GLU A 361 16.15 1.04 -26.97
#